data_AF-A0A258J1C4-F1
#
_entry.id   AF-A0A258J1C4-F1
#
_cell.length_a   1.000
_cell.length_b   1.000
_cell.length_c   1.000
_cell.angle_alpha   90.00
_cell.angle_beta   90.00
_cell.angle_gamma   90.00
#
_symmetry.space_group_name_H-M   'P 1'
#
loop_
_entity.id
_entity.type
_entity.pdbx_description
1 polymer ?
#
loop_
_entity_poly.entity_id
_entity_poly.type
_entity_poly.pdbx_seq_one_letter_code
_entity_poly.pdbx_strand_id
1 'polypeptide(L)'
;MEGGALKLDTQTGQVSFCGKGSAGYSCESVPDSRDAYEAEIARLQARIATLEGKPAIAPNAGSSYLPSQSDFDAALDYAERAFRRLRDLVNGTPSGDRT
;
A
#
# COMPACT_ATOMS: atom_id res chain seq x y z
N MET A 1 22.20 -10.35 -41.08
CA MET A 1 20.82 -10.11 -40.63
C MET A 1 20.02 -9.74 -41.87
N GLU A 2 19.42 -10.73 -42.54
CA GLU A 2 18.58 -10.46 -43.72
C GLU A 2 17.23 -9.88 -43.30
N GLY A 3 16.75 -8.92 -44.09
CA GLY A 3 15.76 -7.93 -43.72
C GLY A 3 14.36 -8.48 -43.47
N GLY A 4 13.80 -8.11 -42.32
CA GLY A 4 12.35 -8.05 -42.13
C GLY A 4 11.82 -6.68 -42.58
N ALA A 5 10.53 -6.62 -42.93
CA ALA A 5 9.83 -5.41 -43.34
C ALA A 5 8.73 -5.07 -42.34
N LEU A 6 8.50 -3.78 -42.09
CA LEU A 6 7.34 -3.32 -41.34
C LEU A 6 6.15 -3.11 -42.29
N LYS A 7 5.02 -3.73 -41.97
CA LYS A 7 3.74 -3.50 -42.66
C LYS A 7 2.89 -2.57 -41.81
N LEU A 8 2.37 -1.50 -42.41
CA LEU A 8 1.36 -0.62 -41.82
C LEU A 8 0.02 -0.88 -42.51
N ASP A 9 -1.01 -1.21 -41.74
CA ASP A 9 -2.38 -1.26 -42.20
C ASP A 9 -2.96 0.17 -42.22
N THR A 10 -3.30 0.70 -43.39
CA THR A 10 -3.72 2.10 -43.54
C THR A 10 -5.18 2.36 -43.16
N GLN A 11 -5.98 1.31 -42.92
CA GLN A 11 -7.37 1.43 -42.48
C GLN A 11 -7.46 1.45 -40.96
N THR A 12 -6.66 0.61 -40.29
CA THR A 12 -6.70 0.42 -38.83
C THR A 12 -5.52 1.08 -38.10
N GLY A 13 -4.43 1.39 -38.81
CA GLY A 13 -3.19 1.91 -38.23
C GLY A 13 -2.28 0.85 -37.62
N GLN A 14 -2.65 -0.44 -37.65
CA GLN A 14 -1.85 -1.50 -37.03
C GLN A 14 -0.53 -1.74 -37.76
N VAL A 15 0.53 -1.99 -36.98
CA VAL A 15 1.87 -2.29 -37.49
C VAL A 15 2.17 -3.77 -37.27
N SER A 16 2.76 -4.42 -38.26
CA SER A 16 3.22 -5.81 -38.18
C SER A 16 4.66 -5.93 -38.63
N PHE A 17 5.43 -6.82 -37.99
CA PHE A 17 6.76 -7.18 -38.44
C PHE A 17 6.68 -8.41 -39.34
N CYS A 18 7.14 -8.28 -40.58
CA CYS A 18 7.09 -9.32 -41.60
C CYS A 18 8.48 -9.86 -41.87
N GLY A 19 8.67 -11.17 -41.70
CA GLY A 19 9.90 -11.88 -42.02
C GLY A 19 9.70 -12.88 -43.17
N LYS A 20 10.78 -13.21 -43.87
CA LYS A 20 10.77 -14.29 -44.87
C LYS A 20 11.02 -15.63 -44.18
N GLY A 21 10.02 -16.51 -44.19
CA GLY A 21 10.11 -17.89 -43.76
C GLY A 21 10.32 -18.87 -44.92
N SER A 22 10.26 -20.17 -44.62
CA SER A 22 10.46 -21.25 -45.60
C SER A 22 9.35 -21.37 -46.64
N ALA A 23 8.13 -20.94 -46.32
CA ALA A 23 6.96 -21.02 -47.20
C ALA A 23 6.53 -19.66 -47.80
N GLY A 24 7.27 -18.57 -47.51
CA GLY A 24 6.90 -17.22 -47.93
C GLY A 24 7.12 -16.18 -46.84
N TYR A 25 6.46 -15.02 -46.95
CA TYR A 25 6.46 -14.01 -45.90
C TYR A 25 5.38 -14.30 -44.85
N SER A 26 5.76 -14.19 -43.57
CA SER A 26 4.84 -14.23 -42.43
C SER A 26 4.95 -12.93 -41.65
N CYS A 27 3.81 -12.36 -41.27
CA CYS A 27 3.75 -11.14 -40.47
C CYS A 27 3.21 -11.43 -39.07
N GLU A 28 3.91 -10.97 -38.05
CA GLU A 28 3.46 -10.99 -36.67
C GLU A 28 3.05 -9.58 -36.25
N SER A 29 1.89 -9.47 -35.61
CA SER A 29 1.40 -8.17 -35.14
C SER A 29 2.37 -7.62 -34.11
N VAL A 30 2.83 -6.38 -34.31
CA VAL A 30 3.52 -5.67 -33.24
C VAL A 30 2.43 -5.27 -32.27
N PRO A 31 2.48 -5.68 -31.00
CA PRO A 31 1.45 -5.30 -30.04
C PRO A 31 1.29 -3.79 -30.09
N ASP A 32 0.05 -3.30 -30.27
CA ASP A 32 -0.25 -1.89 -30.06
C ASP A 32 -0.19 -1.65 -28.55
N SER A 33 1.05 -1.55 -28.10
CA SER A 33 1.41 -1.61 -26.70
C SER A 33 0.80 -0.43 -25.95
N ARG A 34 0.38 0.63 -26.65
CA ARG A 34 -0.31 1.78 -26.06
C ARG A 34 -1.62 1.38 -25.39
N ASP A 35 -2.55 0.73 -26.07
CA ASP A 35 -3.85 0.38 -25.48
C ASP A 35 -3.70 -0.62 -24.33
N ALA A 36 -2.79 -1.59 -24.48
CA ALA A 36 -2.49 -2.57 -23.43
C ALA A 36 -1.87 -1.90 -22.19
N TYR A 37 -0.95 -0.94 -22.38
CA TYR A 37 -0.37 -0.19 -21.28
C TYR A 37 -1.36 0.80 -20.68
N GLU A 38 -2.19 1.47 -21.47
CA GLU A 38 -3.22 2.40 -20.98
C GLU A 38 -4.26 1.66 -20.11
N ALA A 39 -4.69 0.47 -20.52
CA ALA A 39 -5.55 -0.39 -19.72
C ALA A 39 -4.90 -0.82 -18.39
N GLU A 40 -3.61 -1.17 -18.43
CA GLU A 40 -2.86 -1.56 -17.23
C GLU A 40 -2.61 -0.36 -16.30
N ILE A 41 -2.29 0.83 -16.85
CA ILE A 41 -2.15 2.08 -16.10
C ILE A 41 -3.46 2.42 -15.39
N ALA A 42 -4.59 2.35 -16.08
CA ALA A 42 -5.91 2.62 -15.48
C ALA A 42 -6.22 1.64 -14.35
N ARG A 43 -5.92 0.35 -14.54
CA ARG A 43 -6.07 -0.68 -13.49
C ARG A 43 -5.21 -0.38 -12.27
N LEU A 44 -3.95 -0.01 -12.49
CA LEU A 44 -3.00 0.31 -11.41
C LEU A 44 -3.42 1.57 -10.64
N GLN A 45 -3.84 2.62 -11.34
CA GLN A 45 -4.37 3.84 -10.72
C GLN A 45 -5.59 3.56 -9.85
N ALA A 46 -6.54 2.75 -10.33
CA ALA A 46 -7.72 2.34 -9.54
C ALA A 46 -7.33 1.56 -8.28
N ARG A 47 -6.30 0.71 -8.36
CA ARG A 47 -5.78 -0.04 -7.22
C ARG A 47 -5.09 0.87 -6.21
N ILE A 48 -4.30 1.84 -6.66
CA ILE A 48 -3.68 2.86 -5.80
C ILE A 48 -4.75 3.67 -5.07
N ALA A 49 -5.72 4.22 -5.79
CA ALA A 49 -6.82 4.98 -5.17
C ALA A 49 -7.59 4.16 -4.12
N THR A 50 -7.80 2.87 -4.39
CA THR A 50 -8.41 1.94 -3.44
C THR A 50 -7.53 1.68 -2.21
N LEU A 51 -6.22 1.62 -2.38
CA LEU A 51 -5.27 1.38 -1.28
C LEU A 51 -5.06 2.64 -0.44
N GLU A 52 -4.97 3.81 -1.06
CA GLU A 52 -4.82 5.11 -0.39
C GLU A 52 -6.12 5.52 0.32
N GLY A 53 -7.28 5.22 -0.27
CA GLY A 53 -8.59 5.49 0.33
C GLY A 53 -8.98 4.53 1.46
N LYS A 54 -8.25 3.43 1.65
CA LYS A 54 -8.42 2.55 2.80
C LYS A 54 -7.61 3.11 3.96
N PRO A 55 -8.22 3.46 5.11
CA PRO A 55 -7.43 3.69 6.32
C PRO A 55 -6.60 2.44 6.55
N ALA A 56 -5.30 2.61 6.77
CA ALA A 56 -4.38 1.50 6.96
C ALA A 56 -4.92 0.59 8.08
N ILE A 57 -5.49 -0.56 7.71
CA ILE A 57 -5.73 -1.65 8.65
C ILE A 57 -4.36 -2.30 8.81
N ALA A 58 -3.51 -1.69 9.63
CA ALA A 58 -2.22 -2.24 9.98
C ALA A 58 -2.46 -3.57 10.71
N PRO A 59 -1.89 -4.71 10.26
CA PRO A 59 -1.90 -5.96 11.02
C PRO A 59 -1.05 -5.89 12.29
N ASN A 60 -0.41 -4.75 12.55
CA ASN A 60 0.34 -4.48 13.77
C ASN A 60 -0.17 -3.16 14.37
N ALA A 61 -1.03 -3.30 15.37
CA ALA A 61 -1.43 -2.27 16.31
C ALA A 61 -0.21 -1.78 17.12
N GLY A 62 0.67 -0.98 16.50
CA GLY A 62 1.90 -0.51 17.14
C GLY A 62 2.34 0.91 16.79
N SER A 63 1.71 1.58 15.83
CA SER A 63 2.08 2.96 15.45
C SER A 63 0.91 3.94 15.39
N SER A 64 -0.34 3.47 15.42
CA SER A 64 -1.52 4.29 15.73
C SER A 64 -1.73 4.42 17.25
N TYR A 65 -0.83 3.84 18.04
CA TYR A 65 -0.75 3.83 19.51
C TYR A 65 0.18 4.93 20.04
N LEU A 66 0.17 6.12 19.43
CA LEU A 66 0.49 7.30 20.22
C LEU A 66 -0.86 7.80 20.72
N PRO A 67 -1.30 7.36 21.93
CA PRO A 67 -2.45 7.94 22.59
C PRO A 67 -2.43 9.47 22.50
N SER A 68 -3.60 10.09 22.51
CA SER A 68 -3.64 11.55 22.60
C SER A 68 -2.90 12.03 23.87
N GLN A 69 -2.44 13.28 23.92
CA GLN A 69 -1.79 13.83 25.13
C GLN A 69 -2.63 13.57 26.40
N SER A 70 -3.95 13.68 26.29
CA SER A 70 -4.88 13.37 27.39
C SER A 70 -4.87 11.90 27.82
N ASP A 71 -4.68 10.97 26.89
CA ASP A 71 -4.62 9.55 27.22
C ASP A 71 -3.29 9.19 27.91
N PHE A 72 -2.18 9.83 27.49
CA PHE A 72 -0.89 9.71 28.16
C PHE A 72 -0.94 10.28 29.58
N ASP A 73 -1.51 11.48 29.75
CA ASP A 73 -1.67 12.12 31.05
C ASP A 73 -2.51 11.24 31.98
N ALA A 74 -3.64 10.69 31.49
CA ALA A 74 -4.49 9.79 32.26
C ALA A 74 -3.76 8.49 32.66
N ALA A 75 -2.92 7.93 31.79
CA ALA A 75 -2.13 6.74 32.09
C ALA A 75 -1.06 7.00 33.16
N LEU A 76 -0.38 8.16 33.09
CA LEU A 76 0.61 8.58 34.10
C LEU A 76 -0.06 8.82 35.45
N ASP A 77 -1.22 9.48 35.47
CA ASP A 77 -2.03 9.69 36.67
C ASP A 77 -2.43 8.38 37.34
N TYR A 78 -2.84 7.39 36.55
CA TYR A 78 -3.19 6.07 37.05
C TYR A 78 -1.96 5.34 37.63
N ALA A 79 -0.84 5.35 36.90
CA ALA A 79 0.41 4.74 37.33
C ALA A 79 0.94 5.38 38.64
N GLU A 80 0.84 6.71 38.77
CA GLU A 80 1.22 7.43 39.98
C GLU A 80 0.38 6.99 41.19
N ARG A 81 -0.94 6.92 41.03
CA ARG A 81 -1.85 6.48 42.11
C ARG A 81 -1.57 5.03 42.53
N ALA A 82 -1.31 4.15 41.57
CA ALA A 82 -0.96 2.76 41.83
C ALA A 82 0.36 2.64 42.61
N PHE A 83 1.38 3.39 42.19
CA PHE A 83 2.68 3.39 42.86
C PHE A 83 2.61 3.96 44.28
N ARG A 84 1.89 5.07 44.50
CA ARG A 84 1.68 5.62 45.85
C ARG A 84 1.02 4.60 46.77
N ARG A 85 -0.04 3.93 46.30
CA ARG A 85 -0.74 2.90 47.08
C ARG A 85 0.14 1.68 47.39
N LEU A 86 0.94 1.23 46.42
CA LEU A 86 1.90 0.14 46.63
C LEU A 86 2.94 0.53 47.69
N ARG A 87 3.50 1.74 47.60
CA ARG A 87 4.47 2.25 48.56
C ARG A 87 3.89 2.33 49.97
N ASP A 88 2.66 2.80 50.12
CA ASP A 88 2.01 2.92 51.42
C ASP A 88 1.77 1.54 52.06
N LEU A 89 1.44 0.52 51.25
CA LEU A 89 1.34 -0.87 51.68
C LEU A 89 2.70 -1.45 52.12
N VAL A 90 3.77 -1.19 51.35
CA VAL A 90 5.13 -1.67 51.64
C VAL A 90 5.71 -1.02 52.89
N ASN A 91 5.46 0.27 53.09
CA ASN A 91 5.99 1.02 54.24
C ASN A 91 5.14 0.87 55.51
N GLY A 92 4.03 0.12 55.46
CA GLY A 92 3.17 -0.12 56.62
C GLY A 92 2.56 1.16 57.21
N THR A 93 2.53 2.27 56.45
CA THR A 93 1.88 3.50 56.87
C THR A 93 0.39 3.38 56.61
N PRO A 94 -0.48 3.33 57.64
CA PRO A 94 -1.91 3.44 57.42
C PRO A 94 -2.16 4.82 56.82
N SER A 95 -2.55 4.86 55.54
CA SER A 95 -3.17 6.04 54.94
C SER A 95 -4.38 6.35 55.80
N GLY A 96 -4.23 7.39 56.63
CA GLY A 96 -5.12 7.70 57.71
C GLY A 96 -6.50 8.01 57.19
N ASP A 97 -7.44 7.11 57.47
CA ASP A 97 -8.81 7.50 57.73
C ASP A 97 -8.86 8.05 59.17
N ARG A 98 -9.19 9.33 59.29
CA ARG A 98 -9.82 9.93 60.46
C ARG A 98 -10.46 11.25 60.05
N THR A 99 -11.79 11.22 60.04
CA THR A 99 -12.77 12.32 60.17
C THR A 99 -12.80 13.39 59.09
#